data_AF-W6L876-F1
#
_entry.id   AF-W6L876-F1
#
_cell.length_a   1.000
_cell.length_b   1.000
_cell.length_c   1.000
_cell.angle_alpha   90.00
_cell.angle_beta   90.00
_cell.angle_gamma   90.00
#
_symmetry.space_group_name_H-M   'P 1'
#
loop_
_entity.id
_entity.type
_entity.pdbx_description
1 polymer ?
#
loop_
_entity_poly.entity_id
_entity_poly.type
_entity_poly.pdbx_seq_one_letter_code
_entity_poly.pdbx_strand_id
1 'polypeptide(L)'
;MSDKIDDTLCYSVGSAYLSGLPVVVAVYQMKYKGFLSKFDFMERAIKNAQMNPEDIAILMDSDTVFTGVDIHPFLNRFIAQSAATPEELDALAVRQDRAMAPIVVSAEAGCWAPNILHGWPEWIARFNSINVKVQRYTAAHPEHKLVSSFNLSSQRYINADVVIARVLAYKELVKKADNLTKTQPTKYKPEKRWSCDQSVLTALYLNLLMWEVEQDFFSLSLHERQTARSTYGVRAGFMDLDYANELSAPRTIFLMRLTVMHDKDWAKYCHCMKLRTHTQKR
;
A
#
# COMPACT_ATOMS: atom_id res chain seq x y z
N MET A 1 -9.90 -7.00 -5.29
CA MET A 1 -11.25 -6.96 -4.69
C MET A 1 -12.24 -6.70 -5.81
N SER A 2 -13.39 -7.38 -5.84
CA SER A 2 -14.45 -7.01 -6.79
C SER A 2 -15.83 -7.44 -6.30
N ASP A 3 -16.84 -6.60 -6.51
CA ASP A 3 -18.26 -6.92 -6.28
C ASP A 3 -18.95 -7.53 -7.51
N LYS A 4 -18.27 -7.52 -8.67
CA LYS A 4 -18.75 -8.07 -9.94
C LYS A 4 -17.70 -8.96 -10.62
N ILE A 5 -18.15 -9.88 -11.46
CA ILE A 5 -17.28 -10.62 -12.38
C ILE A 5 -17.29 -9.85 -13.71
N ASP A 6 -16.15 -9.30 -14.08
CA ASP A 6 -15.89 -8.64 -15.36
C ASP A 6 -14.49 -9.00 -15.88
N ASP A 7 -14.15 -8.52 -17.08
CA ASP A 7 -12.87 -8.82 -17.72
C ASP A 7 -11.68 -8.41 -16.84
N THR A 8 -11.81 -7.28 -16.14
CA THR A 8 -10.80 -6.75 -15.23
C THR A 8 -10.49 -7.74 -14.09
N LEU A 9 -11.53 -8.23 -13.39
CA LEU A 9 -11.35 -9.28 -12.39
C LEU A 9 -10.75 -10.55 -13.00
N CYS A 10 -11.22 -10.97 -14.18
CA CYS A 10 -10.72 -12.18 -14.85
C CYS A 10 -9.22 -12.07 -15.17
N TYR A 11 -8.75 -10.92 -15.66
CA TYR A 11 -7.33 -10.68 -15.92
C TYR A 11 -6.50 -10.67 -14.65
N SER A 12 -6.98 -10.01 -13.59
CA SER A 12 -6.30 -9.98 -12.30
C SER A 12 -6.14 -11.38 -11.71
N VAL A 13 -7.24 -12.14 -11.59
CA VAL A 13 -7.22 -13.51 -11.07
C VAL A 13 -6.37 -14.44 -11.95
N GLY A 14 -6.52 -14.34 -13.29
CA GLY A 14 -5.74 -15.13 -14.23
C GLY A 14 -4.24 -14.88 -14.10
N SER A 15 -3.84 -13.61 -14.01
CA SER A 15 -2.43 -13.23 -13.84
C SER A 15 -1.83 -13.72 -12.52
N ALA A 16 -2.60 -13.69 -11.44
CA ALA A 16 -2.18 -14.21 -10.14
C ALA A 16 -2.00 -15.73 -10.16
N TYR A 17 -2.94 -16.44 -10.77
CA TYR A 17 -2.87 -17.89 -10.95
C TYR A 17 -1.66 -18.30 -11.81
N LEU A 18 -1.40 -17.59 -12.91
CA LEU A 18 -0.22 -17.81 -13.75
C LEU A 18 1.10 -17.50 -13.02
N SER A 19 1.05 -16.67 -11.99
CA SER A 19 2.18 -16.38 -11.09
C SER A 19 2.30 -17.38 -9.92
N GLY A 20 1.54 -18.48 -9.95
CA GLY A 20 1.58 -19.52 -8.92
C GLY A 20 0.98 -19.11 -7.57
N LEU A 21 0.16 -18.07 -7.53
CA LEU A 21 -0.43 -17.56 -6.29
C LEU A 21 -1.86 -18.08 -6.10
N PRO A 22 -2.21 -18.64 -4.92
CA PRO A 22 -3.59 -18.94 -4.60
C PRO A 22 -4.39 -17.63 -4.44
N VAL A 23 -5.60 -17.59 -5.00
CA VAL A 23 -6.42 -16.37 -5.06
C VAL A 23 -7.72 -16.54 -4.29
N VAL A 24 -8.04 -15.54 -3.46
CA VAL A 24 -9.36 -15.38 -2.84
C VAL A 24 -9.96 -14.07 -3.35
N VAL A 25 -11.10 -14.15 -4.04
CA VAL A 25 -11.85 -12.96 -4.44
C VAL A 25 -12.75 -12.52 -3.29
N ALA A 26 -12.34 -11.47 -2.58
CA ALA A 26 -13.18 -10.83 -1.57
C ALA A 26 -14.30 -10.00 -2.24
N VAL A 27 -15.47 -9.96 -1.60
CA VAL A 27 -16.62 -9.06 -1.89
C VAL A 27 -17.57 -9.53 -3.01
N TYR A 28 -17.39 -10.73 -3.57
CA TYR A 28 -18.33 -11.24 -4.58
C TYR A 28 -19.77 -11.27 -4.04
N GLN A 29 -20.70 -10.61 -4.75
CA GLN A 29 -22.12 -10.42 -4.38
C GLN A 29 -22.38 -9.68 -3.06
N MET A 30 -21.37 -8.99 -2.51
CA MET A 30 -21.54 -8.13 -1.34
C MET A 30 -21.73 -6.68 -1.80
N LYS A 31 -22.59 -5.92 -1.11
CA LYS A 31 -22.78 -4.50 -1.41
C LYS A 31 -21.49 -3.73 -1.12
N TYR A 32 -20.93 -3.06 -2.14
CA TYR A 32 -19.84 -2.11 -1.95
C TYR A 32 -20.28 -0.96 -1.03
N LYS A 33 -19.51 -0.71 0.03
CA LYS A 33 -19.79 0.33 1.04
C LYS A 33 -18.77 1.47 1.01
N GLY A 34 -18.07 1.65 -0.11
CA GLY A 34 -17.01 2.64 -0.27
C GLY A 34 -15.62 2.10 0.05
N PHE A 35 -14.57 2.89 -0.23
CA PHE A 35 -13.20 2.41 -0.23
C PHE A 35 -12.74 1.86 1.12
N LEU A 36 -13.20 2.43 2.23
CA LEU A 36 -12.85 1.96 3.57
C LEU A 36 -13.33 0.54 3.88
N SER A 37 -14.36 0.05 3.20
CA SER A 37 -14.84 -1.32 3.40
C SER A 37 -13.82 -2.39 2.98
N LYS A 38 -12.80 -2.02 2.19
CA LYS A 38 -11.67 -2.89 1.85
C LYS A 38 -11.00 -3.48 3.09
N PHE A 39 -10.77 -2.69 4.14
CA PHE A 39 -10.13 -3.16 5.38
C PHE A 39 -10.88 -4.34 6.00
N ASP A 40 -12.19 -4.19 6.18
CA ASP A 40 -13.06 -5.22 6.76
C ASP A 40 -13.16 -6.46 5.87
N PHE A 41 -13.29 -6.24 4.56
CA PHE A 41 -13.46 -7.33 3.60
C PHE A 41 -12.21 -8.22 3.53
N MET A 42 -11.04 -7.61 3.54
CA MET A 42 -9.78 -8.33 3.46
C MET A 42 -9.45 -9.04 4.78
N GLU A 43 -9.73 -8.42 5.93
CA GLU A 43 -9.59 -9.11 7.22
C GLU A 43 -10.50 -10.35 7.30
N ARG A 44 -11.73 -10.24 6.82
CA ARG A 44 -12.66 -11.39 6.73
C ARG A 44 -12.16 -12.45 5.76
N ALA A 45 -11.62 -12.07 4.60
CA ALA A 45 -11.05 -13.01 3.64
C ALA A 45 -9.87 -13.80 4.23
N ILE A 46 -8.94 -13.10 4.89
CA ILE A 46 -7.82 -13.70 5.64
C ILE A 46 -8.32 -14.68 6.69
N LYS A 47 -9.34 -14.30 7.46
CA LYS A 47 -9.95 -15.17 8.48
C LYS A 47 -10.59 -16.41 7.88
N ASN A 48 -11.34 -16.26 6.79
CA ASN A 48 -12.04 -17.36 6.12
C ASN A 48 -11.06 -18.33 5.45
N ALA A 49 -9.94 -17.82 4.95
CA ALA A 49 -8.84 -18.63 4.43
C ALA A 49 -8.01 -19.32 5.53
N GLN A 50 -8.34 -19.09 6.82
CA GLN A 50 -7.67 -19.70 7.97
C GLN A 50 -6.16 -19.42 8.01
N MET A 51 -5.74 -18.25 7.52
CA MET A 51 -4.33 -17.89 7.48
C MET A 51 -3.79 -17.66 8.90
N ASN A 52 -2.58 -18.17 9.14
CA ASN A 52 -1.85 -17.99 10.38
C ASN A 52 -1.31 -16.56 10.50
N PRO A 53 -1.05 -16.05 11.72
CA PRO A 53 -0.50 -14.71 11.94
C PRO A 53 0.78 -14.39 11.14
N GLU A 54 1.66 -15.39 10.97
CA GLU A 54 2.94 -15.32 10.29
C GLU A 54 2.85 -15.43 8.76
N ASP A 55 1.70 -15.88 8.24
CA ASP A 55 1.46 -15.97 6.80
C ASP A 55 1.49 -14.57 6.15
N ILE A 56 1.60 -14.56 4.83
CA ILE A 56 1.65 -13.34 4.03
C ILE A 56 0.42 -13.26 3.16
N ALA A 57 -0.22 -12.10 3.16
CA ALA A 57 -1.31 -11.76 2.27
C ALA A 57 -0.87 -10.66 1.29
N ILE A 58 -1.24 -10.85 0.02
CA ILE A 58 -1.18 -9.81 -1.01
C ILE A 58 -2.62 -9.35 -1.24
N LEU A 59 -2.91 -8.12 -0.88
CA LEU A 59 -4.19 -7.49 -1.06
C LEU A 59 -4.10 -6.59 -2.27
N MET A 60 -5.07 -6.72 -3.16
CA MET A 60 -4.97 -6.16 -4.50
C MET A 60 -6.36 -5.74 -5.00
N ASP A 61 -6.45 -4.59 -5.64
CA ASP A 61 -7.64 -4.17 -6.41
C ASP A 61 -7.78 -4.99 -7.70
N SER A 62 -9.01 -5.15 -8.18
CA SER A 62 -9.26 -6.05 -9.34
C SER A 62 -8.73 -5.52 -10.66
N ASP A 63 -8.39 -4.25 -10.74
CA ASP A 63 -7.76 -3.59 -11.89
C ASP A 63 -6.23 -3.66 -11.89
N THR A 64 -5.66 -4.43 -10.96
CA THR A 64 -4.23 -4.74 -10.92
C THR A 64 -3.96 -6.15 -11.43
N VAL A 65 -2.87 -6.30 -12.19
CA VAL A 65 -2.43 -7.59 -12.74
C VAL A 65 -0.98 -7.88 -12.35
N PHE A 66 -0.65 -9.16 -12.19
CA PHE A 66 0.73 -9.60 -12.09
C PHE A 66 1.35 -9.71 -13.49
N THR A 67 2.50 -9.08 -13.67
CA THR A 67 3.27 -9.20 -14.92
C THR A 67 4.20 -10.41 -14.94
N GLY A 68 4.30 -11.13 -13.81
CA GLY A 68 5.23 -12.26 -13.62
C GLY A 68 6.68 -11.84 -13.36
N VAL A 69 7.01 -10.55 -13.44
CA VAL A 69 8.36 -10.02 -13.17
C VAL A 69 8.54 -9.84 -11.66
N ASP A 70 9.61 -10.42 -11.12
CA ASP A 70 10.16 -10.16 -9.78
C ASP A 70 9.30 -10.42 -8.53
N ILE A 71 8.07 -10.97 -8.66
CA ILE A 71 7.22 -11.24 -7.49
C ILE A 71 7.79 -12.30 -6.55
N HIS A 72 8.31 -13.43 -7.07
CA HIS A 72 8.88 -14.47 -6.20
C HIS A 72 10.16 -14.02 -5.49
N PRO A 73 11.15 -13.39 -6.16
CA PRO A 73 12.30 -12.79 -5.47
C PRO A 73 11.88 -11.78 -4.40
N PHE A 74 10.89 -10.92 -4.69
CA PHE A 74 10.36 -9.97 -3.71
C PHE A 74 9.76 -10.70 -2.51
N LEU A 75 8.88 -11.67 -2.73
CA LEU A 75 8.23 -12.42 -1.64
C LEU A 75 9.25 -13.20 -0.82
N ASN A 76 10.26 -13.80 -1.42
CA ASN A 76 11.32 -14.50 -0.70
C ASN A 76 12.09 -13.54 0.22
N ARG A 77 12.42 -12.33 -0.25
CA ARG A 77 13.02 -11.30 0.62
C ARG A 77 12.06 -10.85 1.72
N PHE A 78 10.80 -10.60 1.39
CA PHE A 78 9.79 -10.19 2.37
C PHE A 78 9.60 -11.24 3.46
N ILE A 79 9.51 -12.52 3.10
CA ILE A 79 9.46 -13.64 4.06
C ILE A 79 10.68 -13.66 4.98
N ALA A 80 11.88 -13.47 4.42
CA ALA A 80 13.12 -13.55 5.16
C ALA A 80 13.40 -12.33 6.04
N GLN A 81 12.90 -11.15 5.65
CA GLN A 81 13.33 -9.86 6.22
C GLN A 81 12.22 -9.09 6.94
N SER A 82 10.95 -9.45 6.75
CA SER A 82 9.86 -8.88 7.54
C SER A 82 9.66 -9.68 8.83
N ALA A 83 9.46 -8.96 9.93
CA ALA A 83 9.25 -9.55 11.25
C ALA A 83 8.03 -10.49 11.27
N ALA A 84 8.22 -11.74 11.74
CA ALA A 84 7.15 -12.74 11.84
C ALA A 84 6.34 -12.56 13.14
N THR A 85 6.85 -11.82 14.11
CA THR A 85 6.16 -11.42 15.34
C THR A 85 6.32 -9.93 15.62
N PRO A 86 5.47 -9.32 16.46
CA PRO A 86 5.64 -7.93 16.84
C PRO A 86 6.99 -7.60 17.49
N GLU A 87 7.52 -8.52 18.28
CA GLU A 87 8.76 -8.37 19.06
C GLU A 87 10.02 -8.41 18.19
N GLU A 88 9.95 -9.07 17.04
CA GLU A 88 11.02 -9.16 16.04
C GLU A 88 11.17 -7.90 15.17
N LEU A 89 10.24 -6.94 15.26
CA LEU A 89 10.30 -5.72 14.45
C LEU A 89 11.46 -4.82 14.87
N ASP A 90 12.57 -4.87 14.12
CA ASP A 90 13.67 -3.91 14.22
C ASP A 90 13.41 -2.71 13.31
N ALA A 91 12.78 -1.68 13.88
CA ALA A 91 12.46 -0.44 13.17
C ALA A 91 13.70 0.29 12.61
N LEU A 92 14.85 0.20 13.28
CA LEU A 92 16.08 0.80 12.79
C LEU A 92 16.59 0.02 11.57
N ALA A 93 16.59 -1.32 11.62
CA ALA A 93 16.95 -2.14 10.47
C ALA A 93 16.04 -1.89 9.26
N VAL A 94 14.73 -1.68 9.47
CA VAL A 94 13.80 -1.31 8.39
C VAL A 94 14.23 -0.01 7.72
N ARG A 95 14.50 1.05 8.50
CA ARG A 95 14.91 2.35 7.93
C ARG A 95 16.35 2.38 7.42
N GLN A 96 17.15 1.37 7.74
CA GLN A 96 18.48 1.14 7.18
C GLN A 96 18.47 0.21 5.95
N ASP A 97 17.30 -0.23 5.48
CA ASP A 97 17.15 -1.19 4.37
C ASP A 97 17.85 -2.54 4.65
N ARG A 98 17.98 -2.91 5.93
CA ARG A 98 18.50 -4.22 6.39
C ARG A 98 17.39 -5.21 6.76
N ALA A 99 16.16 -4.74 6.86
CA ALA A 99 14.95 -5.50 7.12
C ALA A 99 13.79 -4.88 6.31
N MET A 100 12.70 -5.62 6.15
CA MET A 100 11.50 -5.11 5.48
C MET A 100 10.41 -4.78 6.49
N ALA A 101 9.66 -3.71 6.24
CA ALA A 101 8.47 -3.42 7.02
C ALA A 101 7.45 -4.58 6.89
N PRO A 102 6.72 -4.92 7.97
CA PRO A 102 5.72 -5.99 7.93
C PRO A 102 4.45 -5.61 7.15
N ILE A 103 4.30 -4.32 6.79
CA ILE A 103 3.36 -3.81 5.80
C ILE A 103 4.16 -3.06 4.74
N VAL A 104 4.04 -3.49 3.49
CA VAL A 104 4.54 -2.76 2.32
C VAL A 104 3.36 -2.36 1.46
N VAL A 105 3.25 -1.06 1.21
CA VAL A 105 2.18 -0.46 0.41
C VAL A 105 2.77 -0.02 -0.92
N SER A 106 2.06 -0.17 -2.01
CA SER A 106 2.58 0.23 -3.31
C SER A 106 2.73 1.75 -3.41
N ALA A 107 3.78 2.20 -4.12
CA ALA A 107 4.04 3.60 -4.34
C ALA A 107 3.64 4.05 -5.74
N GLU A 108 3.02 5.22 -5.84
CA GLU A 108 2.65 5.82 -7.11
C GLU A 108 3.26 7.21 -7.32
N ALA A 109 3.19 7.68 -8.57
CA ALA A 109 3.63 9.02 -8.96
C ALA A 109 2.56 10.11 -8.71
N GLY A 110 1.28 9.72 -8.64
CA GLY A 110 0.19 10.62 -8.28
C GLY A 110 0.11 10.76 -6.76
N CYS A 111 -0.09 11.96 -6.24
CA CYS A 111 -0.45 12.06 -4.83
C CYS A 111 -1.96 12.20 -4.75
N TRP A 112 -2.66 11.27 -4.11
CA TRP A 112 -4.11 11.32 -3.95
C TRP A 112 -4.53 10.99 -2.51
N ALA A 113 -4.78 12.05 -1.71
CA ALA A 113 -5.20 11.91 -0.32
C ALA A 113 -6.34 12.88 0.04
N PRO A 114 -7.54 12.71 -0.57
CA PRO A 114 -8.64 13.67 -0.47
C PRO A 114 -9.29 13.80 0.91
N ASN A 115 -9.00 12.96 1.90
CA ASN A 115 -9.47 13.22 3.27
C ASN A 115 -8.49 14.07 4.10
N ILE A 116 -7.25 14.28 3.62
CA ILE A 116 -6.19 14.93 4.40
C ILE A 116 -5.89 16.34 3.89
N LEU A 117 -5.93 16.58 2.57
CA LEU A 117 -5.53 17.88 1.99
C LEU A 117 -6.46 18.25 0.83
N HIS A 118 -6.54 19.55 0.53
CA HIS A 118 -7.54 20.13 -0.38
C HIS A 118 -7.32 19.77 -1.85
N GLY A 119 -6.06 19.57 -2.27
CA GLY A 119 -5.73 19.25 -3.65
C GLY A 119 -4.24 19.05 -3.92
N TRP A 120 -3.91 18.86 -5.20
CA TRP A 120 -2.59 18.38 -5.64
C TRP A 120 -1.38 19.22 -5.20
N PRO A 121 -1.43 20.57 -5.20
CA PRO A 121 -0.31 21.36 -4.69
C PRO A 121 -0.04 21.15 -3.19
N GLU A 122 -1.10 21.08 -2.37
CA GLU A 122 -0.97 20.85 -0.92
C GLU A 122 -0.51 19.42 -0.63
N TRP A 123 -1.00 18.44 -1.39
CA TRP A 123 -0.55 17.05 -1.36
C TRP A 123 0.97 16.96 -1.53
N ILE A 124 1.49 17.52 -2.62
CA ILE A 124 2.92 17.53 -2.91
C ILE A 124 3.70 18.28 -1.81
N ALA A 125 3.22 19.45 -1.40
CA ALA A 125 3.89 20.26 -0.39
C ALA A 125 4.01 19.54 0.96
N ARG A 126 2.96 18.84 1.40
CA ARG A 126 2.97 18.09 2.67
C ARG A 126 3.99 16.95 2.63
N PHE A 127 3.95 16.11 1.59
CA PHE A 127 4.93 15.03 1.44
C PHE A 127 6.36 15.58 1.39
N ASN A 128 6.60 16.62 0.59
CA ASN A 128 7.91 17.26 0.49
C ASN A 128 8.39 17.81 1.85
N SER A 129 7.50 18.44 2.63
CA SER A 129 7.87 18.98 3.95
C SER A 129 8.33 17.88 4.92
N ILE A 130 7.68 16.71 4.89
CA ILE A 130 8.07 15.56 5.71
C ILE A 130 9.37 14.97 5.21
N ASN A 131 9.53 14.80 3.89
CA ASN A 131 10.77 14.29 3.30
C ASN A 131 11.97 15.18 3.64
N VAL A 132 11.82 16.50 3.58
CA VAL A 132 12.87 17.45 3.97
C VAL A 132 13.22 17.31 5.46
N LYS A 133 12.24 17.10 6.34
CA LYS A 133 12.50 16.84 7.76
C LYS A 133 13.30 15.53 7.95
N VAL A 134 12.89 14.44 7.30
CA VAL A 134 13.59 13.15 7.39
C VAL A 134 15.02 13.26 6.85
N GLN A 135 15.22 13.96 5.74
CA GLN A 135 16.55 14.21 5.17
C GLN A 135 17.45 15.02 6.12
N ARG A 136 16.91 16.09 6.73
CA ARG A 136 17.66 16.88 7.72
C ARG A 136 18.05 16.05 8.93
N TYR A 137 17.13 15.24 9.44
CA TYR A 137 17.42 14.34 10.55
C TYR A 137 18.50 13.31 10.18
N THR A 138 18.37 12.68 9.01
CA THR A 138 19.38 11.72 8.51
C THR A 138 20.76 12.36 8.40
N ALA A 139 20.85 13.61 7.93
CA ALA A 139 22.10 14.35 7.83
C ALA A 139 22.68 14.75 9.21
N ALA A 140 21.82 15.03 10.18
CA ALA A 140 22.22 15.36 11.55
C ALA A 140 22.66 14.14 12.37
N HIS A 141 22.19 12.94 11.99
CA HIS A 141 22.42 11.68 12.71
C HIS A 141 23.06 10.60 11.83
N PRO A 142 24.29 10.80 11.33
CA PRO A 142 24.96 9.84 10.45
C PRO A 142 25.23 8.48 11.13
N GLU A 143 25.28 8.43 12.45
CA GLU A 143 25.43 7.21 13.25
C GLU A 143 24.30 6.21 13.01
N HIS A 144 23.10 6.70 12.69
CA HIS A 144 21.91 5.86 12.44
C HIS A 144 21.91 5.25 11.04
N LYS A 145 22.76 5.70 10.12
CA LYS A 145 22.89 5.16 8.75
C LYS A 145 21.55 4.98 8.01
N LEU A 146 20.59 5.89 8.22
CA LEU A 146 19.27 5.79 7.61
C LEU A 146 19.37 5.95 6.09
N VAL A 147 18.60 5.13 5.36
CA VAL A 147 18.55 5.18 3.90
C VAL A 147 17.48 6.19 3.48
N SER A 148 17.84 7.13 2.59
CA SER A 148 16.88 8.06 2.00
C SER A 148 16.38 7.55 0.66
N SER A 149 15.30 6.78 0.67
CA SER A 149 14.66 6.25 -0.55
C SER A 149 13.78 7.28 -1.29
N PHE A 150 13.44 8.41 -0.65
CA PHE A 150 12.54 9.44 -1.19
C PHE A 150 12.99 10.10 -2.50
N ASN A 151 14.27 10.00 -2.85
CA ASN A 151 14.84 10.55 -4.09
C ASN A 151 15.16 9.47 -5.13
N LEU A 152 15.01 8.18 -4.80
CA LEU A 152 15.38 7.06 -5.68
C LEU A 152 14.31 6.76 -6.73
N SER A 153 13.05 7.13 -6.46
CA SER A 153 11.93 6.91 -7.38
C SER A 153 11.05 8.14 -7.48
N SER A 154 10.50 8.37 -8.67
CA SER A 154 9.40 9.31 -8.87
C SER A 154 8.10 8.83 -8.22
N GLN A 155 8.02 7.53 -7.86
CA GLN A 155 6.91 6.93 -7.15
C GLN A 155 7.18 7.06 -5.65
N ARG A 156 6.54 8.01 -4.99
CA ARG A 156 6.82 8.31 -3.57
C ARG A 156 5.59 8.65 -2.76
N TYR A 157 4.43 8.44 -3.36
CA TYR A 157 3.13 8.65 -2.75
C TYR A 157 2.49 7.29 -2.53
N ILE A 158 1.76 7.14 -1.43
CA ILE A 158 1.03 5.91 -1.11
C ILE A 158 -0.04 5.66 -2.18
N ASN A 159 -0.13 4.44 -2.70
CA ASN A 159 -1.31 3.91 -3.38
C ASN A 159 -1.91 2.78 -2.54
N ALA A 160 -3.24 2.74 -2.37
CA ALA A 160 -3.91 1.67 -1.63
C ALA A 160 -4.26 0.43 -2.46
N ASP A 161 -3.94 0.43 -3.76
CA ASP A 161 -4.34 -0.63 -4.68
C ASP A 161 -3.64 -1.97 -4.37
N VAL A 162 -2.37 -1.94 -3.93
CA VAL A 162 -1.63 -3.13 -3.52
C VAL A 162 -1.03 -2.97 -2.13
N VAL A 163 -1.29 -3.94 -1.26
CA VAL A 163 -0.68 -4.05 0.07
C VAL A 163 -0.15 -5.47 0.25
N ILE A 164 1.14 -5.60 0.54
CA ILE A 164 1.77 -6.86 0.92
C ILE A 164 2.02 -6.82 2.42
N ALA A 165 1.52 -7.81 3.15
CA ALA A 165 1.49 -7.76 4.60
C ALA A 165 1.69 -9.13 5.24
N ARG A 166 2.38 -9.16 6.38
CA ARG A 166 2.18 -10.24 7.36
C ARG A 166 0.74 -10.16 7.88
N VAL A 167 0.07 -11.30 8.02
CA VAL A 167 -1.34 -11.36 8.45
C VAL A 167 -1.54 -10.68 9.81
N LEU A 168 -0.64 -10.87 10.77
CA LEU A 168 -0.69 -10.20 12.07
C LEU A 168 -0.61 -8.67 11.93
N ALA A 169 0.25 -8.19 11.03
CA ALA A 169 0.45 -6.78 10.81
C ALA A 169 -0.77 -6.17 10.10
N TYR A 170 -1.39 -6.90 9.17
CA TYR A 170 -2.61 -6.41 8.53
C TYR A 170 -3.74 -6.24 9.55
N LYS A 171 -3.92 -7.20 10.47
CA LYS A 171 -4.89 -7.08 11.57
C LYS A 171 -4.59 -5.90 12.48
N GLU A 172 -3.32 -5.62 12.76
CA GLU A 172 -2.92 -4.41 13.48
C GLU A 172 -3.28 -3.14 12.69
N LEU A 173 -2.95 -3.10 11.39
CA LEU A 173 -3.26 -1.98 10.50
C LEU A 173 -4.75 -1.65 10.49
N VAL A 174 -5.63 -2.66 10.37
CA VAL A 174 -7.09 -2.47 10.42
C VAL A 174 -7.52 -1.81 11.72
N LYS A 175 -6.97 -2.22 12.87
CA LYS A 175 -7.26 -1.58 14.17
C LYS A 175 -6.77 -0.12 14.22
N LYS A 176 -5.61 0.19 13.63
CA LYS A 176 -5.09 1.57 13.59
C LYS A 176 -5.89 2.45 12.64
N ALA A 177 -6.30 1.91 11.49
CA ALA A 177 -7.20 2.57 10.55
C ALA A 177 -8.56 2.87 11.20
N ASP A 178 -9.15 1.89 11.90
CA ASP A 178 -10.40 2.07 12.63
C ASP A 178 -10.29 3.14 13.73
N ASN A 179 -9.22 3.08 14.53
CA ASN A 179 -8.97 4.10 15.56
C ASN A 179 -8.81 5.51 14.95
N LEU A 180 -8.01 5.65 13.90
CA LEU A 180 -7.81 6.94 13.21
C LEU A 180 -9.15 7.49 12.70
N THR A 181 -9.91 6.66 11.97
CA THR A 181 -11.14 7.10 11.31
C THR A 181 -12.28 7.42 12.27
N LYS A 182 -12.29 6.81 13.47
CA LYS A 182 -13.27 7.08 14.53
C LYS A 182 -12.90 8.24 15.42
N THR A 183 -11.61 8.47 15.68
CA THR A 183 -11.16 9.46 16.67
C THR A 183 -10.73 10.78 16.07
N GLN A 184 -10.34 10.81 14.80
CA GLN A 184 -9.84 12.01 14.14
C GLN A 184 -10.80 12.46 13.04
N PRO A 185 -11.20 13.74 13.01
CA PRO A 185 -11.87 14.29 11.85
C PRO A 185 -10.93 14.29 10.65
N THR A 186 -11.51 14.28 9.46
CA THR A 186 -10.76 14.55 8.24
C THR A 186 -10.22 15.98 8.30
N LYS A 187 -8.99 16.19 7.81
CA LYS A 187 -8.39 17.54 7.81
C LYS A 187 -8.98 18.40 6.71
N TYR A 188 -9.31 17.78 5.58
CA TYR A 188 -10.04 18.42 4.50
C TYR A 188 -11.50 17.99 4.55
N LYS A 189 -12.40 18.97 4.67
CA LYS A 189 -13.85 18.77 4.83
C LYS A 189 -14.20 17.95 6.08
N PRO A 190 -13.93 18.46 7.29
CA PRO A 190 -14.17 17.76 8.56
C PRO A 190 -15.63 17.31 8.75
N GLU A 191 -16.57 17.98 8.08
CA GLU A 191 -17.98 17.58 8.03
C GLU A 191 -18.20 16.26 7.27
N LYS A 192 -17.23 15.88 6.42
CA LYS A 192 -17.20 14.61 5.70
C LYS A 192 -16.35 13.62 6.49
N ARG A 193 -16.95 12.47 6.84
CA ARG A 193 -16.23 11.34 7.41
C ARG A 193 -15.15 10.83 6.45
N TRP A 194 -14.20 10.08 6.99
CA TRP A 194 -13.23 9.34 6.17
C TRP A 194 -13.95 8.49 5.13
N SER A 195 -13.41 8.47 3.92
CA SER A 195 -14.05 7.80 2.78
C SER A 195 -13.05 7.17 1.80
N CYS A 196 -11.76 7.42 1.96
CA CYS A 196 -10.69 6.95 1.11
C CYS A 196 -9.64 6.18 1.94
N ASP A 197 -9.44 4.93 1.59
CA ASP A 197 -8.41 4.01 2.09
C ASP A 197 -6.99 4.56 1.89
N GLN A 198 -6.68 5.06 0.69
CA GLN A 198 -5.37 5.68 0.38
C GLN A 198 -5.11 6.89 1.27
N SER A 199 -6.15 7.67 1.60
CA SER A 199 -6.01 8.74 2.59
C SER A 199 -5.69 8.19 3.98
N VAL A 200 -6.37 7.14 4.44
CA VAL A 200 -6.09 6.52 5.75
C VAL A 200 -4.63 6.04 5.83
N LEU A 201 -4.18 5.28 4.82
CA LEU A 201 -2.80 4.80 4.74
C LEU A 201 -1.80 5.95 4.70
N THR A 202 -2.08 6.99 3.91
CA THR A 202 -1.26 8.21 3.85
C THR A 202 -1.13 8.89 5.21
N ALA A 203 -2.24 9.05 5.96
CA ALA A 203 -2.19 9.66 7.29
C ALA A 203 -1.33 8.85 8.26
N LEU A 204 -1.49 7.52 8.27
CA LEU A 204 -0.72 6.64 9.14
C LEU A 204 0.77 6.68 8.78
N TYR A 205 1.11 6.56 7.50
CA TYR A 205 2.49 6.56 7.00
C TYR A 205 3.21 7.88 7.27
N LEU A 206 2.60 9.01 6.90
CA LEU A 206 3.19 10.33 7.10
C LEU A 206 3.30 10.71 8.57
N ASN A 207 2.33 10.33 9.40
CA ASN A 207 2.44 10.51 10.85
C ASN A 207 3.58 9.68 11.42
N LEU A 208 3.73 8.43 10.97
CA LEU A 208 4.79 7.54 11.43
C LEU A 208 6.18 8.12 11.14
N LEU A 209 6.45 8.49 9.88
CA LEU A 209 7.74 9.08 9.48
C LEU A 209 8.06 10.36 10.26
N MET A 210 7.07 11.24 10.38
CA MET A 210 7.25 12.50 11.09
C MET A 210 7.52 12.26 12.58
N TRP A 211 6.80 11.34 13.21
CA TRP A 211 6.96 11.00 14.61
C TRP A 211 8.30 10.33 14.91
N GLU A 212 8.76 9.41 14.06
CA GLU A 212 10.07 8.73 14.20
C GLU A 212 11.21 9.77 14.29
N VAL A 213 11.15 10.81 13.46
CA VAL A 213 12.15 11.90 13.44
C VAL A 213 11.95 12.89 14.58
N GLU A 214 10.72 13.33 14.85
CA GLU A 214 10.44 14.34 15.88
C GLU A 214 10.69 13.84 17.30
N GLN A 215 10.66 12.53 17.52
CA GLN A 215 10.98 11.91 18.81
C GLN A 215 12.43 11.44 18.92
N ASP A 216 13.27 11.68 17.92
CA ASP A 216 14.62 11.13 17.85
C ASP A 216 14.64 9.61 18.13
N PHE A 217 13.66 8.91 17.53
CA PHE A 217 13.32 7.53 17.92
C PHE A 217 14.52 6.56 17.79
N PHE A 218 15.38 6.78 16.80
CA PHE A 218 16.51 5.88 16.53
C PHE A 218 17.63 5.99 17.57
N SER A 219 17.66 7.07 18.34
CA SER A 219 18.59 7.27 19.46
C SER A 219 18.12 6.59 20.76
N LEU A 220 16.87 6.13 20.83
CA LEU A 220 16.33 5.45 22.00
C LEU A 220 16.99 4.08 22.23
N SER A 221 16.92 3.58 23.46
CA SER A 221 17.35 2.21 23.77
C SER A 221 16.48 1.18 23.05
N LEU A 222 16.96 -0.06 22.91
CA LEU A 222 16.20 -1.13 22.25
C LEU A 222 14.82 -1.35 22.91
N HIS A 223 14.76 -1.32 24.23
CA HIS A 223 13.52 -1.54 24.98
C HIS A 223 12.50 -0.42 24.77
N GLU A 224 12.96 0.84 24.78
CA GLU A 224 12.12 2.00 24.47
C GLU A 224 11.62 1.94 23.03
N ARG A 225 12.47 1.56 22.08
CA ARG A 225 12.08 1.41 20.67
C ARG A 225 10.97 0.38 20.45
N GLN A 226 11.03 -0.76 21.14
CA GLN A 226 10.03 -1.83 21.01
C GLN A 226 8.65 -1.43 21.53
N THR A 227 8.59 -0.53 22.52
CA THR A 227 7.34 -0.11 23.17
C THR A 227 6.78 1.19 22.60
N ALA A 228 7.61 2.02 21.96
CA ALA A 228 7.18 3.32 21.47
C ALA A 228 6.22 3.21 20.27
N ARG A 229 5.30 4.18 20.18
CA ARG A 229 4.22 4.22 19.19
C ARG A 229 4.00 5.64 18.71
N SER A 230 3.65 5.79 17.44
CA SER A 230 3.23 7.07 16.87
C SER A 230 1.94 7.60 17.51
N THR A 231 1.55 8.82 17.13
CA THR A 231 0.31 9.46 17.59
C THR A 231 -0.92 8.57 17.42
N TYR A 232 -0.95 7.73 16.38
CA TYR A 232 -2.06 6.82 16.09
C TYR A 232 -1.82 5.39 16.59
N GLY A 233 -0.81 5.20 17.42
CA GLY A 233 -0.48 3.91 18.01
C GLY A 233 0.26 2.97 17.06
N VAL A 234 0.87 3.47 15.97
CA VAL A 234 1.60 2.65 14.99
C VAL A 234 3.05 2.47 15.46
N ARG A 235 3.61 1.27 15.29
CA ARG A 235 5.01 0.97 15.64
C ARG A 235 5.96 1.62 14.63
N ALA A 236 7.13 2.07 15.10
CA ALA A 236 8.21 2.50 14.20
C ALA A 236 8.57 1.37 13.21
N GLY A 237 8.91 1.72 11.97
CA GLY A 237 9.23 0.76 10.91
C GLY A 237 8.09 -0.18 10.50
N PHE A 238 6.86 0.05 10.97
CA PHE A 238 5.72 -0.83 10.70
C PHE A 238 5.25 -0.81 9.24
N MET A 239 5.44 0.32 8.55
CA MET A 239 4.96 0.53 7.19
C MET A 239 6.06 1.14 6.32
N ASP A 240 6.21 0.60 5.12
CA ASP A 240 7.05 1.17 4.07
C ASP A 240 6.40 1.10 2.68
N LEU A 241 7.08 1.69 1.71
CA LEU A 241 6.64 1.81 0.33
C LEU A 241 7.41 0.86 -0.59
N ASP A 242 6.70 0.25 -1.54
CA ASP A 242 7.31 -0.40 -2.70
C ASP A 242 7.53 0.63 -3.83
N TYR A 243 8.78 1.05 -3.99
CA TYR A 243 9.21 2.05 -4.96
C TYR A 243 9.44 1.51 -6.38
N ALA A 244 9.37 0.19 -6.59
CA ALA A 244 9.87 -0.47 -7.79
C ALA A 244 8.76 -1.08 -8.67
N ASN A 245 7.71 -1.64 -8.07
CA ASN A 245 6.88 -2.62 -8.79
C ASN A 245 5.48 -2.12 -9.20
N GLU A 246 5.11 -0.87 -8.91
CA GLU A 246 3.77 -0.37 -9.28
C GLU A 246 3.77 0.45 -10.58
N LEU A 247 2.86 0.13 -11.50
CA LEU A 247 2.54 0.94 -12.68
C LEU A 247 1.20 1.65 -12.47
N SER A 248 1.23 2.76 -11.75
CA SER A 248 0.01 3.48 -11.38
C SER A 248 -0.69 4.16 -12.56
N ALA A 249 -2.01 4.36 -12.45
CA ALA A 249 -2.83 4.99 -13.49
C ALA A 249 -2.26 6.33 -14.02
N PRO A 250 -1.72 7.25 -13.20
CA PRO A 250 -1.04 8.46 -13.71
C PRO A 250 0.13 8.17 -14.66
N ARG A 251 0.95 7.15 -14.36
CA ARG A 251 2.05 6.72 -15.23
C ARG A 251 1.51 6.02 -16.47
N THR A 252 0.48 5.20 -16.31
CA THR A 252 -0.21 4.53 -17.40
C THR A 252 -0.88 5.54 -18.35
N ILE A 253 -1.48 6.64 -17.88
CA ILE A 253 -2.01 7.71 -18.76
C ILE A 253 -0.90 8.32 -19.63
N PHE A 254 0.30 8.51 -19.07
CA PHE A 254 1.45 8.98 -19.83
C PHE A 254 1.94 7.93 -20.84
N LEU A 255 1.98 6.65 -20.45
CA LEU A 255 2.45 5.53 -21.28
C LEU A 255 1.41 4.97 -22.26
N MET A 256 0.11 5.16 -22.04
CA MET A 256 -0.99 4.79 -22.94
C MET A 256 -0.89 5.58 -24.25
N ARG A 257 -0.33 6.80 -24.20
CA ARG A 257 0.00 7.55 -25.42
C ARG A 257 1.13 6.90 -26.23
N LEU A 258 1.87 5.97 -25.64
CA LEU A 258 3.01 5.27 -26.25
C LEU A 258 2.72 3.80 -26.58
N THR A 259 1.64 3.22 -26.04
CA THR A 259 1.29 1.81 -26.23
C THR A 259 -0.19 1.67 -26.56
N VAL A 260 -0.48 1.22 -27.78
CA VAL A 260 -1.85 0.90 -28.21
C VAL A 260 -2.05 -0.60 -27.98
N MET A 261 -2.83 -0.97 -26.97
CA MET A 261 -3.37 -2.33 -26.93
C MET A 261 -4.42 -2.46 -28.02
N HIS A 262 -4.18 -3.37 -28.96
CA HIS A 262 -5.10 -3.67 -30.04
C HIS A 262 -6.01 -4.81 -29.59
N ASP A 263 -7.19 -4.49 -29.05
CA ASP A 263 -8.22 -5.45 -28.60
C ASP A 263 -8.55 -6.51 -29.67
N LYS A 264 -8.43 -6.15 -30.95
CA LYS A 264 -8.60 -7.04 -32.11
C LYS A 264 -7.69 -8.27 -32.08
N ASP A 265 -6.52 -8.18 -31.46
CA ASP A 265 -5.52 -9.27 -31.45
C ASP A 265 -5.77 -10.29 -30.33
N TRP A 266 -6.55 -9.89 -29.31
CA TRP A 266 -6.95 -10.75 -28.18
C TRP A 266 -8.30 -11.45 -28.40
N ALA A 267 -9.18 -10.87 -29.23
CA ALA A 267 -10.49 -11.42 -29.53
C ALA A 267 -10.46 -12.87 -30.04
N LYS A 268 -9.37 -13.29 -30.71
CA LYS A 268 -9.20 -14.67 -31.19
C LYS A 268 -8.90 -15.70 -30.09
N TYR A 269 -8.53 -15.25 -28.90
CA TYR A 269 -8.19 -16.11 -27.75
C TYR A 269 -9.31 -16.16 -26.69
N CYS A 270 -10.23 -15.19 -26.70
CA CYS A 270 -11.39 -15.16 -25.80
C CYS A 270 -12.64 -15.78 -26.46
N HIS A 271 -12.66 -17.11 -26.58
CA HIS A 271 -13.75 -17.83 -27.25
C HIS A 271 -15.11 -17.81 -26.52
N CYS A 272 -15.21 -17.27 -25.30
CA CYS A 272 -16.39 -17.43 -24.44
C CYS A 272 -17.22 -16.17 -24.15
N MET A 273 -16.90 -15.00 -24.68
CA MET A 273 -17.77 -13.83 -24.48
C MET A 273 -18.03 -13.08 -25.79
N LYS A 274 -19.31 -13.03 -26.19
CA LYS A 274 -19.82 -12.10 -27.20
C LYS A 274 -19.73 -10.67 -26.63
N LEU A 275 -18.53 -10.11 -26.58
CA LEU A 275 -18.31 -8.71 -26.21
C LEU A 275 -18.84 -7.82 -27.35
N ARG A 276 -19.84 -6.99 -27.04
CA ARG A 276 -20.22 -5.87 -27.91
C ARG A 276 -19.04 -4.91 -27.94
N THR A 277 -18.41 -4.79 -29.10
CA THR A 277 -17.35 -3.82 -29.38
C THR A 277 -17.88 -2.40 -29.13
N HIS A 278 -17.46 -1.77 -28.04
CA HIS A 278 -17.56 -0.32 -27.90
C HIS A 278 -16.32 0.30 -28.55
N THR A 279 -16.47 0.74 -29.79
CA THR A 279 -15.50 1.64 -30.42
C THR A 279 -15.47 2.95 -29.64
N GLN A 280 -14.38 3.21 -28.90
CA GLN A 280 -14.04 4.57 -28.49
C GLN A 280 -13.70 5.37 -29.75
N LYS A 281 -14.51 6.39 -30.04
CA LYS A 281 -14.17 7.41 -31.04
C LYS A 281 -13.03 8.26 -30.50
N ARG A 282 -12.07 8.54 -31.38
CA ARG A 282 -10.91 9.41 -31.19
C ARG A 282 -11.28 10.79 -30.67
#